data_AF-A0A961GVB2-F1
#
_entry.id   AF-A0A961GVB2-F1
#
_cell.length_a   1.000
_cell.length_b   1.000
_cell.length_c   1.000
_cell.angle_alpha   90.00
_cell.angle_beta   90.00
_cell.angle_gamma   90.00
#
_symmetry.space_group_name_H-M   'P 1'
#
loop_
_entity.id
_entity.type
_entity.pdbx_description
1 polymer ?
#
loop_
_entity_poly.entity_id
_entity_poly.type
_entity_poly.pdbx_seq_one_letter_code
_entity_poly.pdbx_strand_id
1 'polypeptide(L)'
;MPWADLTRTTLLTLFFGAPLALTAWALLDAARRPRWAWALAERNQVLWMTLILMGVLLVCGGVLVSTWYLWRVRPVVAAAEEGRFPG
;
A
#
# COMPACT_ATOMS: atom_id res chain seq x y z
N MET A 1 4.36 25.44 26.74
CA MET A 1 4.89 24.29 25.98
C MET A 1 5.86 24.84 24.96
N PRO A 2 7.15 24.44 24.96
CA PRO A 2 8.13 24.98 24.02
C PRO A 2 7.74 24.58 22.59
N TRP A 3 7.66 25.54 21.67
CA TRP A 3 7.34 25.28 20.26
C TRP A 3 8.30 24.28 19.60
N ALA A 4 9.55 24.22 20.06
CA ALA A 4 10.56 23.28 19.61
C ALA A 4 10.26 21.80 19.96
N ASP A 5 9.60 21.56 21.09
CA ASP A 5 9.23 20.19 21.49
C ASP A 5 8.04 19.70 20.68
N LEU A 6 7.06 20.59 20.45
CA LEU A 6 5.92 20.31 19.58
C LEU A 6 6.36 19.94 18.17
N THR A 7 7.23 20.74 17.54
CA THR A 7 7.70 20.46 16.17
C THR A 7 8.48 19.15 16.10
N ARG A 8 9.35 18.88 17.07
CA ARG A 8 10.10 17.62 17.14
C ARG A 8 9.16 16.42 17.27
N THR A 9 8.21 16.47 18.20
CA THR A 9 7.25 15.39 18.40
C THR A 9 6.41 15.17 17.14
N THR A 10 5.89 16.22 16.53
CA THR A 10 5.11 16.11 15.29
C THR A 10 5.92 15.49 14.16
N LEU A 11 7.18 15.89 13.96
CA LEU A 11 8.05 15.32 12.92
C LEU A 11 8.32 13.84 13.16
N LEU A 12 8.60 13.43 14.41
CA LEU A 12 8.81 12.03 14.77
C LEU A 12 7.53 11.21 14.57
N THR A 13 6.38 11.72 14.99
CA THR A 13 5.09 11.07 14.77
C THR A 13 4.81 10.87 13.29
N LEU A 14 5.08 11.88 12.44
CA LEU A 14 4.92 11.74 10.99
C LEU A 14 5.91 10.73 10.41
N PHE A 15 7.18 10.76 10.84
CA PHE A 15 8.20 9.86 10.33
C PHE A 15 7.89 8.39 10.62
N PHE A 16 7.44 8.07 11.85
CA PHE A 16 7.08 6.70 12.23
C PHE A 16 5.66 6.32 11.81
N GLY A 17 4.74 7.29 11.72
CA GLY A 17 3.35 7.07 11.32
C GLY A 17 3.16 6.92 9.81
N ALA A 18 3.97 7.60 8.99
CA ALA A 18 3.83 7.57 7.53
C ALA A 18 3.99 6.17 6.93
N PRO A 19 4.99 5.34 7.31
CA PRO A 19 5.08 3.96 6.85
C PRO A 19 3.82 3.13 7.16
N LEU A 20 3.30 3.26 8.39
CA LEU A 20 2.08 2.56 8.81
C LEU A 20 0.85 3.02 8.01
N ALA A 21 0.70 4.32 7.81
CA ALA A 21 -0.38 4.89 7.01
C ALA A 21 -0.31 4.43 5.54
N LEU A 22 0.89 4.39 4.95
CA LEU A 22 1.13 3.88 3.60
C LEU A 22 0.74 2.40 3.49
N THR A 23 1.17 1.56 4.44
CA THR A 23 0.86 0.13 4.43
C THR A 23 -0.62 -0.15 4.65
N ALA A 24 -1.26 0.58 5.57
CA ALA A 24 -2.70 0.49 5.78
C ALA A 24 -3.48 0.92 4.53
N TRP A 25 -3.06 2.00 3.87
CA TRP A 25 -3.67 2.44 2.62
C TRP A 25 -3.53 1.41 1.51
N ALA A 26 -2.33 0.86 1.30
CA ALA A 26 -2.07 -0.19 0.30
C ALA A 26 -2.91 -1.43 0.56
N LEU A 27 -3.02 -1.87 1.82
CA LEU A 27 -3.83 -3.02 2.20
C LEU A 27 -5.33 -2.79 1.95
N LEU A 28 -5.83 -1.61 2.32
CA LEU A 28 -7.23 -1.24 2.11
C LEU A 28 -7.56 -1.09 0.62
N ASP A 29 -6.67 -0.49 -0.19
CA ASP A 29 -6.84 -0.42 -1.64
C ASP A 29 -6.88 -1.84 -2.24
N ALA A 30 -5.96 -2.72 -1.82
CA ALA A 30 -5.94 -4.10 -2.27
C ALA A 30 -7.22 -4.87 -1.90
N ALA A 31 -7.74 -4.67 -0.68
CA ALA A 31 -8.95 -5.33 -0.19
C ALA A 31 -10.24 -4.80 -0.83
N ARG A 32 -10.30 -3.51 -1.19
CA ARG A 32 -11.49 -2.88 -1.81
C ARG A 32 -11.72 -3.35 -3.24
N ARG A 33 -10.65 -3.70 -3.98
CA ARG A 33 -10.76 -4.13 -5.38
C ARG A 33 -11.32 -5.54 -5.48
N PRO A 34 -12.29 -5.80 -6.38
CA PRO A 34 -12.95 -7.09 -6.46
C PRO A 34 -12.02 -8.17 -7.03
N ARG A 35 -12.21 -9.42 -6.59
CA ARG A 35 -11.35 -10.57 -6.97
C ARG A 35 -11.25 -10.80 -8.48
N TRP A 36 -12.29 -10.51 -9.24
CA TRP A 36 -12.29 -10.69 -10.70
C TRP A 36 -11.30 -9.73 -11.39
N ALA A 37 -11.12 -8.50 -10.89
CA ALA A 37 -10.17 -7.55 -11.46
C ALA A 37 -8.72 -8.01 -11.28
N TRP A 38 -8.44 -8.64 -10.13
CA TRP A 38 -7.14 -9.27 -9.87
C TRP A 38 -6.87 -10.47 -10.77
N ALA A 39 -7.89 -11.32 -10.99
CA ALA A 39 -7.78 -12.46 -11.89
C ALA A 39 -7.53 -12.03 -13.34
N LEU A 40 -8.25 -11.01 -13.82
CA LEU A 40 -8.02 -10.43 -15.16
C LEU A 40 -6.64 -9.77 -15.29
N ALA A 41 -6.09 -9.25 -14.20
CA ALA A 41 -4.73 -8.72 -14.15
C ALA A 41 -3.65 -9.80 -13.98
N GLU A 42 -4.00 -11.10 -13.98
CA GLU A 42 -3.10 -12.23 -13.72
C GLU A 42 -2.33 -12.12 -12.39
N ARG A 43 -2.95 -11.53 -11.37
CA ARG A 43 -2.35 -11.34 -10.04
C ARG A 43 -3.21 -11.96 -8.95
N ASN A 44 -2.56 -12.53 -7.93
CA ASN A 44 -3.25 -13.07 -6.77
C ASN A 44 -3.43 -12.00 -5.68
N GLN A 45 -4.68 -11.57 -5.43
CA GLN A 45 -5.03 -10.59 -4.41
C GLN A 45 -4.54 -10.98 -3.01
N VAL A 46 -4.75 -12.26 -2.62
CA VAL A 46 -4.40 -12.75 -1.28
C VAL A 46 -2.88 -12.71 -1.08
N LEU A 47 -2.11 -13.06 -2.12
CA LEU A 47 -0.65 -12.98 -2.06
C LEU A 47 -0.18 -11.54 -1.79
N TRP A 48 -0.71 -10.55 -2.52
CA TRP A 48 -0.34 -9.15 -2.32
C TRP A 48 -0.77 -8.61 -0.96
N MET A 49 -1.97 -8.93 -0.49
CA MET A 49 -2.42 -8.56 0.86
C MET A 49 -1.51 -9.17 1.94
N THR A 50 -1.11 -10.44 1.79
CA THR A 50 -0.19 -11.11 2.73
C THR A 50 1.19 -10.46 2.71
N LEU A 51 1.75 -10.15 1.53
CA LEU A 51 3.04 -9.45 1.43
C LEU A 51 3.00 -8.07 2.08
N ILE A 52 1.92 -7.31 1.88
CA ILE A 52 1.73 -5.99 2.51
C ILE A 52 1.62 -6.13 4.04
N LEU A 53 0.84 -7.11 4.53
CA LEU A 53 0.70 -7.38 5.97
C LEU A 53 2.02 -7.81 6.61
N MET A 54 2.75 -8.75 5.99
CA MET A 54 4.07 -9.17 6.47
C MET A 54 5.09 -8.04 6.42
N GLY A 55 4.96 -7.14 5.44
CA GLY A 55 5.75 -5.93 5.35
C GLY A 55 5.61 -5.02 6.59
N VAL A 56 4.49 -5.02 7.31
CA VAL A 56 4.35 -4.23 8.56
C VAL A 56 5.37 -4.65 9.62
N LEU A 57 5.73 -5.94 9.67
CA LEU A 57 6.68 -6.47 10.66
C LEU A 57 8.12 -5.97 10.42
N LEU A 58 8.44 -5.60 9.17
CA LEU A 58 9.71 -5.02 8.79
C LEU A 58 9.44 -3.65 8.17
N VAL A 59 9.55 -2.56 8.93
CA VAL A 59 9.22 -1.19 8.47
C VAL A 59 9.73 -0.90 7.04
N CYS A 60 10.99 -1.23 6.74
CA CYS A 60 11.56 -1.07 5.39
C CYS A 60 10.88 -1.96 4.33
N GLY A 61 10.61 -3.22 4.67
CA GLY A 61 9.88 -4.16 3.81
C GLY A 61 8.45 -3.69 3.52
N GLY A 62 7.74 -3.20 4.54
CA GLY A 62 6.40 -2.63 4.40
C GLY A 62 6.38 -1.44 3.45
N VAL A 63 7.32 -0.51 3.59
CA VAL A 63 7.46 0.63 2.68
C VAL A 63 7.75 0.17 1.25
N LEU A 64 8.71 -0.74 1.05
CA LEU A 64 9.10 -1.22 -0.28
C LEU A 64 7.94 -1.94 -0.97
N VAL A 65 7.31 -2.90 -0.30
CA VAL A 65 6.19 -3.69 -0.86
C VAL A 65 4.97 -2.80 -1.11
N SER A 66 4.62 -1.92 -0.18
CA SER A 66 3.47 -1.01 -0.33
C SER A 66 3.69 -0.01 -1.47
N THR A 67 4.88 0.58 -1.57
CA THR A 67 5.22 1.49 -2.67
C THR A 67 5.19 0.78 -4.00
N TRP A 68 5.78 -0.43 -4.08
CA TRP A 68 5.74 -1.24 -5.28
C TRP A 68 4.32 -1.60 -5.70
N TYR A 69 3.48 -2.02 -4.75
CA TYR A 69 2.07 -2.29 -4.98
C TYR A 69 1.37 -1.06 -5.59
N LEU A 70 1.51 0.11 -4.96
CA LEU A 70 0.82 1.33 -5.37
C LEU A 70 1.27 1.84 -6.75
N TRP A 71 2.55 1.68 -7.10
CA TRP A 71 3.10 2.17 -8.37
C TRP A 71 2.99 1.18 -9.52
N ARG A 72 3.09 -0.13 -9.28
CA ARG A 72 3.16 -1.13 -10.36
C ARG A 72 1.93 -2.01 -10.45
N VAL A 73 1.36 -2.43 -9.31
CA VAL A 73 0.28 -3.42 -9.29
C VAL A 73 -1.08 -2.72 -9.36
N ARG A 74 -1.30 -1.72 -8.51
CA ARG A 74 -2.53 -0.92 -8.46
C ARG A 74 -2.99 -0.41 -9.83
N PRO A 75 -2.15 0.21 -10.69
CA PRO A 75 -2.62 0.68 -11.99
C PRO A 75 -3.03 -0.46 -12.94
N VAL A 76 -2.37 -1.62 -12.89
CA VAL A 76 -2.71 -2.77 -13.75
C VAL A 76 -4.04 -3.38 -13.32
N VAL A 77 -4.24 -3.56 -12.01
CA VAL A 77 -5.53 -4.05 -11.48
C VAL A 77 -6.66 -3.05 -11.73
N ALA A 78 -6.38 -1.75 -11.65
CA ALA A 78 -7.35 -0.71 -11.99
C ALA A 78 -7.72 -0.71 -13.48
N ALA A 79 -6.75 -0.88 -14.38
CA ALA A 79 -7.03 -0.99 -15.81
C ALA A 79 -7.91 -2.21 -16.12
N ALA A 80 -7.61 -3.35 -15.49
CA ALA A 80 -8.43 -4.56 -15.62
C ALA A 80 -9.85 -4.37 -15.07
N GLU A 81 -10.01 -3.65 -13.96
CA GLU A 81 -11.30 -3.27 -13.38
C GLU A 81 -12.12 -2.36 -14.32
N GLU A 82 -11.47 -1.51 -15.09
CA GLU A 82 -12.10 -0.64 -16.08
C GLU A 82 -12.33 -1.33 -17.44
N GLY A 83 -11.99 -2.61 -17.57
CA GLY A 83 -12.07 -3.35 -18.84
C GLY A 83 -11.04 -2.91 -19.88
N ARG A 84 -10.02 -2.15 -19.48
CA ARG A 84 -8.89 -1.78 -20.33
C ARG A 84 -7.84 -2.88 -20.27
N PHE A 85 -7.89 -3.79 -21.23
CA PHE A 85 -6.85 -4.79 -21.43
C PHE A 85 -5.67 -4.16 -22.18
N PRO A 86 -4.41 -4.43 -21.80
CA PRO A 86 -3.31 -4.22 -22.72
C PRO A 86 -3.54 -5.17 -23.90
N GLY A 87 -3.76 -4.59 -25.08
CA GLY A 87 -3.65 -5.33 -26.35
C GLY A 87 -2.20 -5.72 -26.61
#